data_AF-A6GXY6-F1
#
_entry.id   AF-A6GXY6-F1
#
_cell.length_a   1.000
_cell.length_b   1.000
_cell.length_c   1.000
_cell.angle_alpha   90.00
_cell.angle_beta   90.00
_cell.angle_gamma   90.00
#
_symmetry.space_group_name_H-M   'P 1'
#
loop_
_entity.id
_entity.type
_entity.pdbx_description
1 polymer ?
#
loop_
_entity_poly.entity_id
_entity_poly.type
_entity_poly.pdbx_seq_one_letter_code
_entity_poly.pdbx_strand_id
1 'polypeptide(L)'
;MDSSIKSNLLNSFLIVYFYKIENELNNTKNGLETIKFQSEEANTDEFFKRYFQDFLSKHNDVKDVKIKQLAVKIDSEESIIDIEKLNSYKITNVLLPEHLTAEQKKEITKAKKSVYTNPDLYLEITDGTNIYFESVELKSTKDNNIPGSSVQQVSPFEWVIFVKRDSEKVLVTTGFYINSITEKLPFPDRSPRPQIGFKTLLDWNKKYRKVENDLLTIESSVEINNDKIKLLTDWQDYLASEWLEIIKSEESRNNEKWFNNAIRKFALKFLEYSEKLTKSEKEKLKNNLTKLIK
;
A
#
# COMPACT_ATOMS: atom_id res chain seq x y z
N MET A 1 -3.69 -17.04 -2.87
CA MET A 1 -4.36 -15.84 -3.43
C MET A 1 -5.42 -15.43 -2.44
N ASP A 2 -5.23 -14.25 -1.85
CA ASP A 2 -5.98 -13.79 -0.69
C ASP A 2 -7.40 -13.38 -1.08
N SER A 3 -8.38 -13.73 -0.26
CA SER A 3 -9.80 -13.42 -0.44
C SER A 3 -10.14 -11.93 -0.24
N SER A 4 -9.15 -11.05 -0.19
CA SER A 4 -9.27 -9.66 0.27
C SER A 4 -9.98 -8.73 -0.72
N ILE A 5 -10.01 -9.07 -2.00
CA ILE A 5 -10.83 -8.39 -3.02
C ILE A 5 -11.95 -9.31 -3.53
N LYS A 6 -12.52 -10.18 -2.70
CA LYS A 6 -13.86 -10.69 -3.01
C LYS A 6 -14.87 -9.64 -2.57
N SER A 7 -15.83 -9.35 -3.45
CA SER A 7 -16.94 -8.42 -3.21
C SER A 7 -17.82 -8.93 -2.06
N ASN A 8 -17.39 -8.68 -0.82
CA ASN A 8 -18.28 -8.68 0.34
C ASN A 8 -18.75 -7.24 0.60
N LEU A 9 -19.88 -7.11 1.27
CA LEU A 9 -20.51 -5.80 1.48
C LEU A 9 -19.61 -4.83 2.28
N LEU A 10 -18.76 -5.33 3.18
CA LEU A 10 -17.79 -4.52 3.92
C LEU A 10 -16.77 -3.85 2.99
N ASN A 11 -16.17 -4.61 2.08
CA ASN A 11 -15.22 -4.08 1.10
C ASN A 11 -15.88 -3.04 0.19
N SER A 12 -17.12 -3.30 -0.23
CA SER A 12 -17.90 -2.36 -1.03
C SER A 12 -18.21 -1.07 -0.26
N PHE A 13 -18.57 -1.19 1.02
CA PHE A 13 -18.71 -0.03 1.91
C PHE A 13 -17.42 0.79 1.98
N LEU A 14 -16.27 0.16 2.23
CA LEU A 14 -14.99 0.85 2.32
C LEU A 14 -14.60 1.55 1.01
N ILE A 15 -14.82 0.90 -0.15
CA ILE A 15 -14.55 1.51 -1.46
C ILE A 15 -15.34 2.80 -1.64
N VAL A 16 -16.64 2.75 -1.38
CA VAL A 16 -17.56 3.89 -1.54
C VAL A 16 -17.25 4.96 -0.50
N TYR A 17 -16.96 4.54 0.73
CA TYR A 17 -16.57 5.38 1.85
C TYR A 17 -15.32 6.19 1.54
N PHE A 18 -14.21 5.53 1.17
CA PHE A 18 -12.96 6.24 0.88
C PHE A 18 -13.04 7.10 -0.39
N TYR A 19 -13.89 6.75 -1.35
CA TYR A 19 -14.22 7.62 -2.47
C TYR A 19 -14.97 8.89 -2.00
N LYS A 20 -15.99 8.75 -1.14
CA LYS A 20 -16.72 9.87 -0.54
C LYS A 20 -15.76 10.79 0.22
N ILE A 21 -14.95 10.22 1.13
CA ILE A 21 -13.99 10.97 1.95
C ILE A 21 -12.99 11.72 1.07
N GLU A 22 -12.45 11.08 0.02
CA GLU A 22 -11.55 11.75 -0.93
C GLU A 22 -12.24 12.96 -1.59
N ASN A 23 -13.49 12.80 -2.04
CA ASN A 23 -14.24 13.88 -2.67
C ASN A 23 -14.53 15.03 -1.71
N GLU A 24 -14.96 14.73 -0.49
CA GLU A 24 -15.25 15.76 0.53
C GLU A 24 -13.98 16.55 0.86
N LEU A 25 -12.86 15.87 1.09
CA LEU A 25 -11.61 16.50 1.46
C LEU A 25 -11.01 17.38 0.35
N ASN A 26 -11.27 17.06 -0.93
CA ASN A 26 -10.77 17.85 -2.05
C ASN A 26 -11.73 18.98 -2.47
N ASN A 27 -13.03 18.88 -2.19
CA ASN A 27 -14.04 19.81 -2.73
C ASN A 27 -14.74 20.68 -1.68
N THR A 28 -14.47 20.47 -0.39
CA THR A 28 -15.07 21.26 0.70
C THR A 28 -14.00 21.85 1.60
N LYS A 29 -14.29 23.01 2.22
CA LYS A 29 -13.41 23.58 3.23
C LYS A 29 -13.48 22.73 4.50
N ASN A 30 -12.37 22.09 4.85
CA ASN A 30 -12.32 21.10 5.92
C ASN A 30 -11.20 21.35 6.95
N GLY A 31 -10.44 22.45 6.80
CA GLY A 31 -9.42 22.86 7.76
C GLY A 31 -8.12 22.08 7.70
N LEU A 32 -7.97 21.09 6.80
CA LEU A 32 -6.75 20.31 6.63
C LEU A 32 -5.53 21.20 6.29
N GLU A 33 -5.76 22.35 5.65
CA GLU A 33 -4.75 23.37 5.35
C GLU A 33 -4.13 24.01 6.61
N THR A 34 -4.85 23.98 7.73
CA THR A 34 -4.41 24.59 9.00
C THR A 34 -3.65 23.62 9.89
N ILE A 35 -3.73 22.32 9.61
CA ILE A 35 -3.06 21.28 10.40
C ILE A 35 -1.54 21.40 10.20
N LYS A 36 -0.80 21.31 11.31
CA LYS A 36 0.66 21.37 11.30
C LYS A 36 1.24 20.06 10.76
N PHE A 37 1.89 20.12 9.60
CA PHE A 37 2.70 19.03 9.05
C PHE A 37 4.16 19.32 9.40
N GLN A 38 4.84 18.45 10.16
CA GLN A 38 6.29 18.50 10.24
C GLN A 38 6.87 17.49 9.25
N SER A 39 7.73 17.98 8.36
CA SER A 39 8.24 17.25 7.20
C SER A 39 9.56 16.51 7.45
N GLU A 40 10.07 16.48 8.68
CA GLU A 40 11.45 16.02 8.94
C GLU A 40 11.55 14.76 9.81
N GLU A 41 10.54 14.40 10.62
CA GLU A 41 10.56 13.16 11.41
C GLU A 41 9.21 12.45 11.41
N ALA A 42 9.24 11.13 11.24
CA ALA A 42 8.10 10.22 11.15
C ALA A 42 7.24 10.10 12.43
N ASN A 43 7.43 10.98 13.42
CA ASN A 43 6.78 10.92 14.73
C ASN A 43 5.93 12.17 15.05
N THR A 44 5.59 12.98 14.05
CA THR A 44 4.72 14.16 14.21
C THR A 44 3.29 13.97 13.69
N ASP A 45 2.88 12.71 13.50
CA ASP A 45 1.57 12.35 12.99
C ASP A 45 0.42 12.59 13.96
N GLU A 46 0.65 12.98 15.21
CA GLU A 46 -0.44 13.04 16.21
C GLU A 46 -1.54 14.05 15.82
N PHE A 47 -1.19 15.27 15.41
CA PHE A 47 -2.19 16.25 14.96
C PHE A 47 -2.93 15.79 13.69
N PHE A 48 -2.21 15.11 12.80
CA PHE A 48 -2.74 14.58 11.55
C PHE A 48 -3.69 13.39 11.81
N LYS A 49 -3.31 12.50 12.71
CA LYS A 49 -4.10 11.37 13.22
C LYS A 49 -5.35 11.85 13.93
N ARG A 50 -5.24 12.81 14.85
CA ARG A 50 -6.38 13.41 15.54
C ARG A 50 -7.33 14.11 14.58
N TYR A 51 -6.81 14.82 13.58
CA TYR A 51 -7.66 15.42 12.54
C TYR A 51 -8.50 14.36 11.83
N PHE A 52 -7.88 13.29 11.33
CA PHE A 52 -8.62 12.24 10.64
C PHE A 52 -9.50 11.43 11.58
N GLN A 53 -9.11 11.25 12.85
CA GLN A 53 -9.95 10.64 13.87
C GLN A 53 -11.29 11.39 13.98
N ASP A 54 -11.21 12.72 14.13
CA ASP A 54 -12.39 13.58 14.27
C ASP A 54 -13.19 13.67 12.96
N PHE A 55 -12.51 13.78 11.83
CA PHE A 55 -13.14 13.89 10.51
C PHE A 55 -13.92 12.62 10.18
N LEU A 56 -13.28 11.45 10.24
CA LEU A 56 -13.92 10.17 9.91
C LEU A 56 -15.03 9.81 10.91
N SER A 57 -14.90 10.19 12.19
CA SER A 57 -15.97 10.01 13.19
C SER A 57 -17.24 10.81 12.85
N LYS A 58 -17.10 11.98 12.23
CA LYS A 58 -18.23 12.83 11.78
C LYS A 58 -18.80 12.38 10.44
N HIS A 59 -17.95 11.93 9.54
CA HIS A 59 -18.29 11.47 8.20
C HIS A 59 -18.26 9.94 8.15
N ASN A 60 -19.11 9.28 8.92
CA ASN A 60 -18.95 7.86 9.28
C ASN A 60 -19.81 6.86 8.50
N ASP A 61 -20.59 7.32 7.53
CA ASP A 61 -21.41 6.47 6.65
C ASP A 61 -21.37 6.97 5.20
N VAL A 62 -22.10 6.28 4.31
CA VAL A 62 -22.14 6.55 2.87
C VAL A 62 -23.52 7.02 2.38
N LYS A 63 -24.44 7.40 3.27
CA LYS A 63 -25.86 7.61 2.93
C LYS A 63 -26.14 8.83 2.04
N ASP A 64 -25.24 9.80 2.07
CA ASP A 64 -25.29 11.06 1.34
C ASP A 64 -24.48 11.02 0.02
N VAL A 65 -23.88 9.89 -0.33
CA VAL A 65 -23.15 9.76 -1.59
C VAL A 65 -24.15 9.81 -2.75
N LYS A 66 -23.81 10.56 -3.81
CA LYS A 66 -24.67 10.69 -5.01
C LYS A 66 -24.69 9.43 -5.89
N ILE A 67 -23.78 8.51 -5.63
CA ILE A 67 -23.59 7.28 -6.40
C ILE A 67 -24.66 6.28 -5.98
N LYS A 68 -25.29 5.63 -6.96
CA LYS A 68 -26.36 4.65 -6.76
C LYS A 68 -25.87 3.22 -6.79
N GLN A 69 -24.82 2.95 -7.58
CA GLN A 69 -24.28 1.61 -7.76
C GLN A 69 -22.75 1.62 -7.73
N LEU A 70 -22.18 0.51 -7.27
CA LEU A 70 -20.76 0.18 -7.34
C LEU A 70 -20.60 -1.05 -8.24
N ALA A 71 -19.78 -0.94 -9.29
CA ALA A 71 -19.27 -2.07 -10.06
C ALA A 71 -17.81 -2.34 -9.67
N VAL A 72 -17.52 -3.55 -9.20
CA VAL A 72 -16.16 -4.03 -8.94
C VAL A 72 -15.83 -5.08 -10.00
N LYS A 73 -14.88 -4.73 -10.88
CA LYS A 73 -14.40 -5.55 -11.99
C LYS A 73 -13.00 -6.06 -11.66
N ILE A 74 -12.86 -7.38 -11.51
CA ILE A 74 -11.59 -8.03 -11.20
C ILE A 74 -11.35 -9.11 -12.24
N ASP A 75 -10.31 -8.91 -13.06
CA ASP A 75 -10.02 -9.78 -14.20
C ASP A 75 -11.26 -9.93 -15.11
N SER A 76 -11.84 -11.12 -15.22
CA SER A 76 -13.05 -11.41 -16.01
C SER A 76 -14.34 -11.40 -15.18
N GLU A 77 -14.27 -11.18 -13.87
CA GLU A 77 -15.43 -11.17 -12.98
C GLU A 77 -15.91 -9.74 -12.74
N GLU A 78 -17.23 -9.56 -12.77
CA GLU A 78 -17.89 -8.29 -12.43
C GLU A 78 -18.95 -8.53 -11.36
N SER A 79 -18.93 -7.67 -10.34
CA SER A 79 -19.94 -7.64 -9.30
C SER A 79 -20.52 -6.23 -9.20
N ILE A 80 -21.85 -6.14 -9.17
CA ILE A 80 -22.57 -4.87 -9.07
C ILE A 80 -23.38 -4.86 -7.77
N ILE A 81 -23.24 -3.78 -7.00
CA ILE A 81 -23.90 -3.60 -5.70
C ILE A 81 -24.61 -2.26 -5.68
N ASP A 82 -25.87 -2.28 -5.26
CA ASP A 82 -26.64 -1.07 -4.98
C ASP A 82 -26.16 -0.46 -3.66
N ILE A 83 -25.87 0.85 -3.68
CA ILE A 83 -25.33 1.56 -2.51
C ILE A 83 -26.30 1.52 -1.31
N GLU A 84 -27.60 1.42 -1.55
CA GLU A 84 -28.61 1.26 -0.50
C GLU A 84 -28.34 0.05 0.41
N LYS A 85 -27.74 -1.03 -0.12
CA LYS A 85 -27.36 -2.23 0.65
C LYS A 85 -26.24 -1.95 1.65
N LEU A 86 -25.53 -0.83 1.49
CA LEU A 86 -24.43 -0.40 2.35
C LEU A 86 -24.90 0.57 3.44
N ASN A 87 -26.18 0.98 3.46
CA ASN A 87 -26.70 1.96 4.43
C ASN A 87 -26.71 1.46 5.89
N SER A 88 -26.61 0.15 6.10
CA SER A 88 -26.47 -0.44 7.43
C SER A 88 -25.03 -0.35 7.96
N TYR A 89 -24.06 -0.13 7.07
CA TYR A 89 -22.66 0.00 7.45
C TYR A 89 -22.36 1.41 7.98
N LYS A 90 -21.63 1.46 9.09
CA LYS A 90 -21.20 2.71 9.72
C LYS A 90 -19.92 2.50 10.52
N ILE A 91 -19.03 3.48 10.49
CA ILE A 91 -17.89 3.56 11.42
C ILE A 91 -18.41 4.04 12.78
N THR A 92 -18.26 3.20 13.80
CA THR A 92 -18.70 3.48 15.17
C THR A 92 -17.60 4.18 15.96
N ASN A 93 -16.34 3.77 15.76
CA ASN A 93 -15.18 4.34 16.42
C ASN A 93 -14.01 4.48 15.45
N VAL A 94 -13.22 5.54 15.64
CA VAL A 94 -11.90 5.70 15.01
C VAL A 94 -10.87 5.73 16.13
N LEU A 95 -10.08 4.66 16.23
CA LEU A 95 -9.13 4.45 17.30
C LEU A 95 -7.72 4.87 16.84
N LEU A 96 -7.00 5.56 17.71
CA LEU A 96 -5.58 5.87 17.55
C LEU A 96 -4.74 4.76 18.20
N PRO A 97 -3.45 4.63 17.85
CA PRO A 97 -2.54 3.64 18.45
C PRO A 97 -2.60 3.56 19.99
N GLU A 98 -2.72 4.71 20.65
CA GLU A 98 -2.80 4.84 22.11
C GLU A 98 -4.14 4.37 22.69
N HIS A 99 -5.20 4.30 21.89
CA HIS A 99 -6.53 3.86 22.31
C HIS A 99 -6.73 2.34 22.13
N LEU A 100 -5.81 1.64 21.47
CA LEU A 100 -5.92 0.20 21.20
C LEU A 100 -5.67 -0.65 22.45
N THR A 101 -6.60 -1.56 22.75
CA THR A 101 -6.47 -2.55 23.83
C THR A 101 -5.41 -3.61 23.51
N ALA A 102 -4.91 -4.31 24.53
CA ALA A 102 -3.94 -5.39 24.31
C ALA A 102 -4.50 -6.51 23.42
N GLU A 103 -5.79 -6.80 23.54
CA GLU A 103 -6.52 -7.77 22.71
C GLU A 103 -6.57 -7.33 21.25
N GLN A 104 -6.97 -6.08 20.97
CA GLN A 104 -6.99 -5.53 19.60
C GLN A 104 -5.60 -5.55 18.96
N LYS A 105 -4.55 -5.19 19.71
CA LYS A 105 -3.17 -5.26 19.22
C LYS A 105 -2.78 -6.70 18.84
N LYS A 106 -3.21 -7.71 19.60
CA LYS A 106 -2.99 -9.12 19.28
C LYS A 106 -3.78 -9.56 18.05
N GLU A 107 -5.02 -9.10 17.87
CA GLU A 107 -5.84 -9.41 16.69
C GLU A 107 -5.22 -8.83 15.41
N ILE A 108 -4.79 -7.57 15.44
CA ILE A 108 -4.07 -6.93 14.34
C ILE A 108 -2.79 -7.72 14.01
N THR A 109 -2.03 -8.15 15.02
CA THR A 109 -0.82 -8.97 14.84
C THR A 109 -1.13 -10.31 14.18
N LYS A 110 -2.26 -10.94 14.50
CA LYS A 110 -2.65 -12.22 13.88
C LYS A 110 -3.12 -12.04 12.44
N ALA A 111 -3.82 -10.94 12.14
CA ALA A 111 -4.32 -10.63 10.81
C ALA A 111 -3.19 -10.25 9.84
N LYS A 112 -2.24 -9.42 10.30
CA LYS A 112 -1.05 -9.07 9.53
C LYS A 112 -0.02 -10.20 9.67
N LYS A 113 0.18 -11.04 8.64
CA LYS A 113 1.29 -12.02 8.57
C LYS A 113 2.70 -11.39 8.58
N SER A 114 2.81 -10.12 8.96
CA SER A 114 3.96 -9.24 8.92
C SER A 114 4.37 -8.87 10.35
N VAL A 115 5.51 -8.23 10.54
CA VAL A 115 5.95 -7.74 11.85
C VAL A 115 4.96 -6.68 12.32
N TYR A 116 4.38 -6.88 13.52
CA TYR A 116 3.36 -5.99 14.07
C TYR A 116 3.79 -4.52 14.08
N THR A 117 2.96 -3.68 13.49
CA THR A 117 2.98 -2.23 13.64
C THR A 117 1.61 -1.73 14.06
N ASN A 118 1.59 -0.74 14.95
CA ASN A 118 0.34 -0.04 15.25
C ASN A 118 -0.12 0.67 13.97
N PRO A 119 -1.38 0.49 13.55
CA PRO A 119 -1.91 1.23 12.41
C PRO A 119 -2.09 2.71 12.78
N ASP A 120 -2.04 3.61 11.79
CA ASP A 120 -2.22 5.04 12.06
C ASP A 120 -3.63 5.35 12.57
N LEU A 121 -4.64 4.70 11.99
CA LEU A 121 -6.01 4.67 12.47
C LEU A 121 -6.53 3.23 12.42
N TYR A 122 -7.42 2.89 13.36
CA TYR A 122 -8.12 1.62 13.38
C TYR A 122 -9.62 1.89 13.47
N LEU A 123 -10.33 1.52 12.42
CA LEU A 123 -11.76 1.73 12.28
C LEU A 123 -12.51 0.56 12.88
N GLU A 124 -13.44 0.85 13.78
CA GLU A 124 -14.48 -0.09 14.17
C GLU A 124 -15.71 0.19 13.29
N ILE A 125 -16.18 -0.84 12.59
CA ILE A 125 -17.26 -0.73 11.61
C ILE A 125 -18.34 -1.73 12.00
N THR A 126 -19.60 -1.32 11.99
CA THR A 126 -20.74 -2.23 12.16
C THR A 126 -21.59 -2.26 10.91
N ASP A 127 -22.20 -3.41 10.62
CA ASP A 127 -23.30 -3.56 9.64
C ASP A 127 -24.69 -3.59 10.33
N GLY A 128 -24.74 -3.32 11.63
CA GLY A 128 -25.92 -3.44 12.51
C GLY A 128 -26.04 -4.79 13.23
N THR A 129 -25.32 -5.82 12.78
CA THR A 129 -25.31 -7.17 13.38
C THR A 129 -23.93 -7.57 13.87
N ASN A 130 -22.91 -7.33 13.05
CA ASN A 130 -21.52 -7.69 13.27
C ASN A 130 -20.67 -6.44 13.49
N ILE A 131 -19.50 -6.65 14.08
CA ILE A 131 -18.44 -5.64 14.23
C ILE A 131 -17.22 -6.13 13.46
N TYR A 132 -16.66 -5.22 12.66
CA TYR A 132 -15.49 -5.41 11.84
C TYR A 132 -14.43 -4.39 12.23
N PHE A 133 -13.17 -4.71 11.95
CA PHE A 133 -12.08 -3.81 12.20
C PHE A 133 -11.16 -3.69 11.00
N GLU A 134 -10.85 -2.46 10.62
CA GLU A 134 -10.03 -2.15 9.45
C GLU A 134 -8.96 -1.13 9.78
N SER A 135 -7.73 -1.37 9.32
CA SER A 135 -6.63 -0.45 9.52
C SER A 135 -6.47 0.53 8.37
N VAL A 136 -6.07 1.75 8.70
CA VAL A 136 -5.83 2.83 7.73
C VAL A 136 -4.46 3.43 8.02
N GLU A 137 -3.67 3.54 6.98
CA GLU A 137 -2.37 4.20 6.98
C GLU A 137 -2.54 5.65 6.53
N LEU A 138 -1.87 6.56 7.22
CA LEU A 138 -1.84 7.97 6.86
C LEU A 138 -0.49 8.30 6.25
N LYS A 139 -0.51 8.93 5.07
CA LYS A 139 0.71 9.39 4.41
C LYS A 139 0.60 10.85 4.06
N SER A 140 1.69 11.58 4.21
CA SER A 140 1.77 12.98 3.79
C SER A 140 3.06 13.29 3.06
N THR A 141 3.01 14.20 2.10
CA THR A 141 4.20 14.67 1.36
C THR A 141 4.04 16.11 0.91
N LYS A 142 5.16 16.84 0.82
CA LYS A 142 5.21 18.14 0.15
C LYS A 142 5.37 18.02 -1.36
N ASP A 143 6.11 17.00 -1.79
CA ASP A 143 6.48 16.79 -3.19
C ASP A 143 5.61 15.70 -3.82
N ASN A 144 6.10 14.47 -3.84
CA ASN A 144 5.39 13.35 -4.43
C ASN A 144 5.82 12.03 -3.80
N ASN A 145 7.12 11.75 -3.86
CA ASN A 145 7.67 10.46 -3.48
C ASN A 145 8.23 10.53 -2.06
N ILE A 146 7.90 9.54 -1.24
CA ILE A 146 8.45 9.37 0.10
C ILE A 146 8.87 7.91 0.30
N PRO A 147 9.79 7.62 1.23
CA PRO A 147 9.99 6.25 1.68
C PRO A 147 8.68 5.70 2.25
N GLY A 148 8.26 4.53 1.77
CA GLY A 148 7.13 3.81 2.33
C GLY A 148 7.45 3.15 3.68
N SER A 149 6.47 2.41 4.19
CA SER A 149 6.63 1.49 5.31
C SER A 149 7.53 0.31 4.91
N SER A 150 8.18 -0.35 5.87
CA SER A 150 9.03 -1.51 5.56
C SER A 150 8.22 -2.63 4.88
N VAL A 151 8.81 -3.33 3.91
CA VAL A 151 8.17 -4.51 3.28
C VAL A 151 7.75 -5.57 4.30
N GLN A 152 8.42 -5.63 5.46
CA GLN A 152 8.09 -6.55 6.55
C GLN A 152 6.92 -6.10 7.42
N GLN A 153 6.40 -4.88 7.23
CA GLN A 153 5.37 -4.27 8.08
C GLN A 153 4.11 -3.92 7.28
N VAL A 154 4.25 -3.65 5.99
CA VAL A 154 3.15 -3.23 5.13
C VAL A 154 2.16 -4.36 4.87
N SER A 155 0.87 -4.04 4.96
CA SER A 155 -0.18 -4.85 4.34
C SER A 155 -0.51 -4.26 2.96
N PRO A 156 -0.37 -5.02 1.85
CA PRO A 156 -0.56 -4.48 0.50
C PRO A 156 -1.93 -3.85 0.27
N PHE A 157 -2.96 -4.42 0.90
CA PHE A 157 -4.37 -4.02 0.77
C PHE A 157 -4.86 -3.20 1.97
N GLU A 158 -3.96 -2.64 2.76
CA GLU A 158 -4.30 -1.64 3.77
C GLU A 158 -4.74 -0.34 3.08
N TRP A 159 -5.80 0.27 3.60
CA TRP A 159 -6.28 1.56 3.11
C TRP A 159 -5.29 2.66 3.43
N VAL A 160 -5.09 3.57 2.49
CA VAL A 160 -4.22 4.74 2.63
C VAL A 160 -5.05 5.99 2.40
N ILE A 161 -4.89 6.98 3.30
CA ILE A 161 -5.22 8.37 3.01
C ILE A 161 -3.90 9.10 2.78
N PHE A 162 -3.64 9.47 1.52
CA PHE A 162 -2.41 10.15 1.13
C PHE A 162 -2.71 11.63 0.88
N VAL A 163 -2.10 12.50 1.68
CA VAL A 163 -2.23 13.95 1.57
C VAL A 163 -0.97 14.56 0.94
N LYS A 164 -1.14 15.29 -0.16
CA LYS A 164 -0.10 16.15 -0.72
C LYS A 164 -0.40 17.59 -0.34
N ARG A 165 0.56 18.27 0.26
CA ARG A 165 0.46 19.70 0.59
C ARG A 165 1.62 20.46 -0.02
N ASP A 166 1.32 21.32 -0.97
CA ASP A 166 2.27 22.35 -1.40
C ASP A 166 1.88 23.71 -0.80
N SER A 167 2.58 24.77 -1.19
CA SER A 167 2.36 26.14 -0.73
C SER A 167 1.00 26.70 -1.15
N GLU A 168 0.34 26.11 -2.16
CA GLU A 168 -0.86 26.66 -2.78
C GLU A 168 -2.11 25.84 -2.44
N LYS A 169 -1.97 24.52 -2.33
CA LYS A 169 -3.10 23.62 -2.13
C LYS A 169 -2.78 22.38 -1.31
N VAL A 170 -3.83 21.88 -0.68
CA VAL A 170 -3.88 20.53 -0.12
C VAL A 170 -4.71 19.66 -1.04
N LEU A 171 -4.16 18.51 -1.43
CA LEU A 171 -4.83 17.49 -2.21
C LEU A 171 -4.80 16.18 -1.46
N VAL A 172 -5.87 15.40 -1.58
CA VAL A 172 -6.00 14.10 -0.95
C VAL A 172 -6.27 13.04 -2.00
N THR A 173 -5.70 11.85 -1.84
CA THR A 173 -6.11 10.68 -2.60
C THR A 173 -6.14 9.46 -1.69
N THR A 174 -7.10 8.56 -1.91
CA THR A 174 -7.33 7.37 -1.11
C THR A 174 -7.24 6.10 -1.96
N GLY A 175 -6.89 4.99 -1.35
CA GLY A 175 -6.83 3.69 -2.04
C GLY A 175 -5.97 2.70 -1.29
N PHE A 176 -5.68 1.55 -1.90
CA PHE A 176 -4.82 0.55 -1.28
C PHE A 176 -3.35 0.94 -1.33
N TYR A 177 -2.59 0.57 -0.31
CA TYR A 177 -1.16 0.87 -0.19
C TYR A 177 -0.38 0.42 -1.43
N ILE A 178 -0.64 -0.78 -1.95
CA ILE A 178 0.02 -1.33 -3.13
C ILE A 178 -0.12 -0.41 -4.37
N ASN A 179 -1.22 0.32 -4.49
CA ASN A 179 -1.46 1.22 -5.61
C ASN A 179 -0.59 2.48 -5.53
N SER A 180 -0.01 2.79 -4.36
CA SER A 180 0.91 3.92 -4.16
C SER A 180 2.38 3.58 -4.47
N ILE A 181 2.74 2.29 -4.55
CA ILE A 181 4.12 1.84 -4.80
C ILE A 181 4.56 2.17 -6.23
N THR A 182 5.72 2.82 -6.37
CA THR A 182 6.20 3.36 -7.66
C THR A 182 7.12 2.45 -8.47
N GLU A 183 7.38 1.20 -8.04
CA GLU A 183 8.36 0.24 -8.63
C GLU A 183 9.84 0.51 -8.30
N LYS A 184 10.16 1.58 -7.57
CA LYS A 184 11.55 1.84 -7.16
C LYS A 184 11.82 1.28 -5.78
N LEU A 185 12.73 0.31 -5.69
CA LEU A 185 13.34 -0.10 -4.43
C LEU A 185 14.71 0.57 -4.27
N PRO A 186 14.90 1.48 -3.30
CA PRO A 186 16.24 1.93 -2.97
C PRO A 186 17.05 0.74 -2.43
N PHE A 187 18.35 0.70 -2.76
CA PHE A 187 19.22 -0.39 -2.30
C PHE A 187 19.21 -0.45 -0.75
N PRO A 188 18.80 -1.57 -0.16
CA PRO A 188 18.62 -1.65 1.28
C PRO A 188 19.94 -1.86 2.03
N ASP A 189 20.21 -1.04 3.05
CA ASP A 189 21.11 -1.39 4.18
C ASP A 189 20.34 -2.21 5.25
N ARG A 190 19.00 -2.24 5.17
CA ARG A 190 18.05 -2.96 6.04
C ARG A 190 16.81 -3.34 5.23
N SER A 191 15.93 -4.20 5.74
CA SER A 191 14.64 -4.56 5.10
C SER A 191 14.03 -3.40 4.31
N PRO A 192 13.87 -3.54 2.99
CA PRO A 192 13.66 -2.39 2.12
C PRO A 192 12.35 -1.68 2.43
N ARG A 193 12.31 -0.40 2.09
CA ARG A 193 11.11 0.42 2.09
C ARG A 193 10.83 0.77 0.64
N PRO A 194 9.77 0.24 0.00
CA PRO A 194 9.42 0.64 -1.35
C PRO A 194 9.17 2.14 -1.37
N GLN A 195 9.55 2.81 -2.46
CA GLN A 195 9.15 4.18 -2.67
C GLN A 195 7.65 4.21 -2.97
N ILE A 196 6.92 5.07 -2.26
CA ILE A 196 5.51 5.34 -2.55
C ILE A 196 5.35 6.78 -3.07
N GLY A 197 4.35 7.01 -3.90
CA GLY A 197 4.11 8.28 -4.57
C GLY A 197 2.64 8.71 -4.52
N PHE A 198 2.39 9.98 -4.17
CA PHE A 198 1.04 10.54 -4.19
C PHE A 198 0.44 10.49 -5.61
N LYS A 199 1.20 10.96 -6.62
CA LYS A 199 0.80 10.91 -8.03
C LYS A 199 0.62 9.48 -8.52
N THR A 200 1.40 8.53 -8.02
CA THR A 200 1.26 7.12 -8.38
C THR A 200 -0.12 6.59 -7.98
N LEU A 201 -0.56 6.85 -6.74
CA LEU A 201 -1.90 6.48 -6.30
C LEU A 201 -2.99 7.27 -7.04
N LEU A 202 -2.80 8.58 -7.22
CA LEU A 202 -3.75 9.43 -7.94
C LEU A 202 -3.95 8.98 -9.39
N ASP A 203 -2.87 8.67 -10.10
CA ASP A 203 -2.93 8.25 -11.50
C ASP A 203 -3.47 6.82 -11.63
N TRP A 204 -3.19 5.94 -10.66
CA TRP A 204 -3.87 4.66 -10.53
C TRP A 204 -5.39 4.87 -10.41
N ASN A 205 -5.82 5.74 -9.50
CA ASN A 205 -7.23 6.06 -9.31
C ASN A 205 -7.87 6.62 -10.58
N LYS A 206 -7.23 7.55 -11.29
CA LYS A 206 -7.77 8.07 -12.56
C LYS A 206 -7.98 6.98 -13.62
N LYS A 207 -7.07 6.00 -13.67
CA LYS A 207 -7.12 4.92 -14.65
C LYS A 207 -8.17 3.86 -14.30
N TYR A 208 -8.30 3.53 -13.02
CA TYR A 208 -9.00 2.35 -12.54
C TYR A 208 -10.25 2.63 -11.71
N ARG A 209 -10.50 3.89 -11.32
CA ARG A 209 -11.70 4.32 -10.60
C ARG A 209 -12.44 5.38 -11.42
N LYS A 210 -13.57 4.97 -12.02
CA LYS A 210 -14.37 5.82 -12.92
C LYS A 210 -15.75 6.07 -12.32
N VAL A 211 -16.28 7.26 -12.57
CA VAL A 211 -17.64 7.62 -12.16
C VAL A 211 -18.39 8.17 -13.35
N GLU A 212 -19.44 7.44 -13.76
CA GLU A 212 -20.28 7.79 -14.91
C GLU A 212 -21.72 7.41 -14.56
N ASN A 213 -22.69 8.28 -14.84
CA ASN A 213 -24.13 7.99 -14.65
C ASN A 213 -24.50 7.40 -13.27
N ASP A 214 -24.06 8.02 -12.18
CA ASP A 214 -24.25 7.56 -10.79
C ASP A 214 -23.65 6.17 -10.48
N LEU A 215 -22.79 5.62 -11.34
CA LEU A 215 -22.10 4.34 -11.15
C LEU A 215 -20.61 4.58 -10.84
N LEU A 216 -20.15 4.10 -9.68
CA LEU A 216 -18.72 3.97 -9.37
C LEU A 216 -18.20 2.66 -9.93
N THR A 217 -17.20 2.69 -10.80
CA THR A 217 -16.53 1.48 -11.30
C THR A 217 -15.11 1.42 -10.77
N ILE A 218 -14.73 0.29 -10.16
CA ILE A 218 -13.35 -0.06 -9.81
C ILE A 218 -12.90 -1.21 -10.70
N GLU A 219 -11.83 -0.99 -11.47
CA GLU A 219 -11.19 -2.00 -12.31
C GLU A 219 -9.87 -2.43 -11.67
N SER A 220 -9.67 -3.73 -11.45
CA SER A 220 -8.41 -4.28 -10.99
C SER A 220 -8.12 -5.57 -11.74
N SER A 221 -6.85 -5.96 -11.79
CA SER A 221 -6.44 -7.28 -12.26
C SER A 221 -5.33 -7.81 -11.40
N VAL A 222 -5.20 -9.13 -11.34
CA VAL A 222 -4.08 -9.78 -10.64
C VAL A 222 -2.75 -9.36 -11.26
N GLU A 223 -2.72 -9.17 -12.58
CA GLU A 223 -1.53 -8.78 -13.33
C GLU A 223 -1.02 -7.38 -12.95
N ILE A 224 -1.90 -6.41 -12.75
CA ILE A 224 -1.55 -5.01 -12.40
C ILE A 224 -0.69 -4.94 -11.12
N ASN A 225 -0.91 -5.87 -10.19
CA ASN A 225 -0.27 -5.86 -8.88
C ASN A 225 0.78 -6.95 -8.70
N ASN A 226 1.00 -7.84 -9.68
CA ASN A 226 1.81 -9.04 -9.49
C ASN A 226 3.26 -8.74 -9.05
N ASP A 227 3.93 -7.83 -9.75
CA ASP A 227 5.33 -7.51 -9.43
C ASP A 227 5.45 -6.75 -8.10
N LYS A 228 4.45 -5.94 -7.77
CA LYS A 228 4.36 -5.29 -6.46
C LYS A 228 4.10 -6.30 -5.34
N ILE A 229 3.29 -7.32 -5.59
CA ILE A 229 3.05 -8.41 -4.63
C ILE A 229 4.35 -9.19 -4.42
N LYS A 230 5.05 -9.59 -5.48
CA LYS A 230 6.35 -10.28 -5.39
C LYS A 230 7.35 -9.49 -4.55
N LEU A 231 7.45 -8.18 -4.80
CA LEU A 231 8.29 -7.27 -4.03
C LEU A 231 7.94 -7.28 -2.53
N LEU A 232 6.66 -7.38 -2.16
CA LEU A 232 6.23 -7.37 -0.77
C LEU A 232 6.33 -8.74 -0.11
N THR A 233 6.23 -9.84 -0.87
CA THR A 233 6.28 -11.21 -0.33
C THR A 233 7.69 -11.78 -0.26
N ASP A 234 8.52 -11.53 -1.28
CA ASP A 234 9.91 -12.00 -1.37
C ASP A 234 10.78 -10.93 -2.04
N TRP A 235 11.04 -9.87 -1.28
CA TRP A 235 11.86 -8.76 -1.74
C TRP A 235 13.31 -9.18 -2.06
N GLN A 236 13.81 -10.27 -1.46
CA GLN A 236 15.17 -10.75 -1.68
C GLN A 236 15.29 -11.42 -3.05
N ASP A 237 14.34 -12.29 -3.41
CA ASP A 237 14.28 -12.89 -4.75
C ASP A 237 13.97 -11.84 -5.83
N TYR A 238 13.09 -10.89 -5.53
CA TYR A 238 12.82 -9.75 -6.42
C TYR A 238 14.12 -8.98 -6.74
N LEU A 239 14.89 -8.61 -5.71
CA LEU A 239 16.17 -7.93 -5.90
C LEU A 239 17.20 -8.79 -6.63
N ALA A 240 17.31 -10.08 -6.29
CA ALA A 240 18.20 -11.01 -6.98
C ALA A 240 17.88 -11.10 -8.48
N SER A 241 16.59 -11.11 -8.82
CA SER A 241 16.10 -11.08 -10.20
C SER A 241 16.47 -9.77 -10.90
N GLU A 242 16.25 -8.62 -10.27
CA GLU A 242 16.69 -7.32 -10.83
C GLU A 242 18.21 -7.27 -11.05
N TRP A 243 18.99 -7.79 -10.10
CA TRP A 243 20.45 -7.84 -10.20
C TRP A 243 20.92 -8.77 -11.31
N LEU A 244 20.20 -9.86 -11.55
CA LEU A 244 20.46 -10.75 -12.67
C LEU A 244 20.26 -10.03 -14.02
N GLU A 245 19.23 -9.19 -14.14
CA GLU A 245 19.04 -8.38 -15.36
C GLU A 245 20.15 -7.35 -15.57
N ILE A 246 20.71 -6.78 -14.49
CA ILE A 246 21.90 -5.91 -14.58
C ILE A 246 23.12 -6.67 -15.11
N ILE A 247 23.28 -7.94 -14.72
CA ILE A 247 24.39 -8.81 -15.18
C ILE A 247 24.19 -9.19 -16.65
N LYS A 248 22.96 -9.51 -17.07
CA LYS A 248 22.62 -9.90 -18.44
C LYS A 248 22.70 -8.75 -19.45
N SER A 249 22.63 -7.51 -18.98
CA SER A 249 22.65 -6.34 -19.85
C SER A 249 23.95 -6.23 -20.64
N GLU A 250 23.84 -6.16 -21.96
CA GLU A 250 24.97 -6.03 -22.90
C GLU A 250 25.48 -4.58 -23.05
N GLU A 251 24.71 -3.61 -22.55
CA GLU A 251 24.99 -2.18 -22.70
C GLU A 251 25.31 -1.51 -21.36
N SER A 252 26.38 -0.72 -21.33
CA SER A 252 26.64 0.19 -20.19
C SER A 252 25.84 1.48 -20.37
N ARG A 253 25.08 1.89 -19.34
CA ARG A 253 24.40 3.20 -19.37
C ARG A 253 25.33 4.31 -18.90
N ASN A 254 25.30 5.46 -19.57
CA ASN A 254 25.95 6.67 -19.05
C ASN A 254 25.25 7.09 -17.75
N ASN A 255 26.00 7.15 -16.64
CA ASN A 255 25.52 7.40 -15.27
C ASN A 255 24.90 6.21 -14.51
N GLU A 256 25.37 4.98 -14.75
CA GLU A 256 25.01 3.87 -13.86
C GLU A 256 25.50 4.08 -12.42
N LYS A 257 24.71 3.56 -11.47
CA LYS A 257 25.12 3.52 -10.06
C LYS A 257 26.37 2.63 -9.94
N TRP A 258 27.32 3.05 -9.12
CA TRP A 258 28.56 2.29 -8.85
C TRP A 258 28.30 0.82 -8.46
N PHE A 259 27.15 0.55 -7.83
CA PHE A 259 26.73 -0.77 -7.41
C PHE A 259 26.50 -1.75 -8.57
N ASN A 260 26.00 -1.29 -9.72
CA ASN A 260 25.84 -2.14 -10.90
C ASN A 260 27.20 -2.75 -11.30
N ASN A 261 28.26 -1.94 -11.23
CA ASN A 261 29.63 -2.39 -11.50
C ASN A 261 30.15 -3.34 -10.41
N ALA A 262 29.78 -3.14 -9.14
CA ALA A 262 30.14 -4.05 -8.07
C ALA A 262 29.51 -5.44 -8.26
N ILE A 263 28.22 -5.51 -8.62
CA ILE A 263 27.54 -6.78 -8.94
C ILE A 263 28.23 -7.47 -10.12
N ARG A 264 28.50 -6.76 -11.22
CA ARG A 264 29.16 -7.35 -12.40
C ARG A 264 30.55 -7.91 -12.04
N LYS A 265 31.33 -7.17 -11.25
CA LYS A 265 32.63 -7.65 -10.72
C LYS A 265 32.49 -8.88 -9.84
N PHE A 266 31.47 -8.92 -8.96
CA PHE A 266 31.18 -10.10 -8.15
C PHE A 266 30.81 -11.29 -9.02
N ALA A 267 29.94 -11.11 -10.02
CA ALA A 267 29.51 -12.16 -10.94
C ALA A 267 30.69 -12.75 -11.71
N LEU A 268 31.59 -11.90 -12.24
CA LEU A 268 32.82 -12.36 -12.91
C LEU A 268 33.70 -13.21 -11.98
N LYS A 269 33.96 -12.73 -10.76
CA LYS A 269 34.75 -13.49 -9.78
C LYS A 269 34.09 -14.81 -9.38
N PHE A 270 32.77 -14.81 -9.26
CA PHE A 270 32.00 -16.02 -8.96
C PHE A 270 32.07 -17.03 -10.11
N LEU A 271 31.95 -16.56 -11.36
CA LEU A 271 32.12 -17.39 -12.57
C LEU A 271 33.53 -18.00 -12.62
N GLU A 272 34.58 -17.18 -12.50
CA GLU A 272 35.99 -17.61 -12.47
C GLU A 272 36.25 -18.65 -11.37
N TYR A 273 35.63 -18.51 -10.20
CA TYR A 273 35.69 -19.51 -9.13
C TYR A 273 34.94 -20.78 -9.51
N SER A 274 33.71 -20.64 -10.02
CA SER A 274 32.84 -21.77 -10.37
C SER A 274 33.40 -22.63 -11.50
N GLU A 275 34.11 -22.03 -12.46
CA GLU A 275 34.73 -22.73 -13.59
C GLU A 275 35.84 -23.68 -13.13
N LYS A 276 36.47 -23.42 -11.97
CA LYS A 276 37.50 -24.27 -11.37
C LYS A 276 36.93 -25.46 -10.61
N LEU A 277 35.62 -25.48 -10.35
CA LEU A 277 34.96 -26.53 -9.59
C LEU A 277 34.54 -27.71 -10.49
N THR A 278 34.70 -28.91 -9.96
CA THR A 278 34.10 -30.13 -10.52
C THR A 278 32.58 -30.11 -10.39
N LYS A 279 31.89 -31.00 -11.13
CA LYS A 279 30.42 -31.14 -11.06
C LYS A 279 29.93 -31.43 -9.63
N SER A 280 30.64 -32.28 -8.89
CA SER A 280 30.29 -32.62 -7.50
C SER A 280 30.42 -31.41 -6.56
N GLU A 281 31.48 -30.61 -6.73
CA GLU A 281 31.70 -29.40 -5.93
C GLU A 281 30.69 -28.30 -6.24
N LYS A 282 30.27 -28.16 -7.51
CA LYS A 282 29.18 -27.24 -7.90
C LYS A 282 27.86 -27.61 -7.21
N GLU A 283 27.50 -28.89 -7.20
CA GLU A 283 26.29 -29.34 -6.49
C GLU A 283 26.39 -29.13 -4.99
N LYS A 284 27.56 -29.38 -4.38
CA LYS A 284 27.81 -29.09 -2.96
C LYS A 284 27.66 -27.60 -2.65
N LEU A 285 28.21 -26.74 -3.50
CA LEU A 285 28.09 -25.28 -3.37
C LEU A 285 26.63 -24.84 -3.46
N LYS A 286 25.88 -25.32 -4.47
CA LYS A 286 24.45 -25.03 -4.63
C LYS A 286 23.65 -25.43 -3.40
N ASN A 287 23.84 -26.66 -2.91
CA ASN A 287 23.17 -27.15 -1.71
C ASN A 287 23.52 -26.32 -0.47
N ASN A 288 24.77 -25.88 -0.34
CA ASN A 288 25.17 -25.02 0.77
C ASN A 288 24.51 -23.64 0.69
N LEU A 289 24.47 -23.02 -0.50
CA LEU A 289 23.80 -21.73 -0.70
C LEU A 289 22.30 -21.83 -0.37
N THR A 290 21.62 -22.85 -0.88
CA THR A 290 20.19 -23.08 -0.61
C THR A 290 19.90 -23.24 0.89
N LYS A 291 20.81 -23.87 1.66
CA LYS A 291 20.67 -24.00 3.12
C LYS A 291 20.91 -22.71 3.89
N LEU A 292 21.66 -21.76 3.33
CA LEU A 292 22.04 -20.51 3.99
C LEU A 292 21.05 -19.37 3.73
N ILE A 293 20.23 -19.48 2.69
CA ILE A 293 19.08 -18.59 2.45
C ILE A 293 18.03 -18.88 3.54
N LYS A 294 17.55 -17.83 4.20
CA LYS A 294 16.60 -17.90 5.33
C LYS A 294 15.27 -17.30 4.95
#